data_AF-A0A2H3D2Y5-F1
#
_entry.id   AF-A0A2H3D2Y5-F1
#
_cell.length_a   1.000
_cell.length_b   1.000
_cell.length_c   1.000
_cell.angle_alpha   90.00
_cell.angle_beta   90.00
_cell.angle_gamma   90.00
#
_symmetry.space_group_name_H-M   'P 1'
#
loop_
_entity.id
_entity.type
_entity.pdbx_description
1 polymer ?
#
loop_
_entity_poly.entity_id
_entity_poly.type
_entity_poly.pdbx_seq_one_letter_code
_entity_poly.pdbx_strand_id
1 'polypeptide(L)'
;MLIQVLLFSIALPNRWSGTSVALAQSATVGSSTVVSTATSTLSPTNTATTASFPSIGSIPHDYTPEGLEKLWDIVGPVEPPPFTTTRVPSAAVTLPPSPSPLYPSFYAHAPKDILPDLKLPKGFKFGVSTAAYQVEGAAKSEGKGPGMWDWATRQPNAVYDNTTGDVVDLQYFLYKEDVQRIAALGVNAHSFSISWARIYPFGAADSPINTAGIDHYSDVINYHLDNGVEPVVTLFHWDTPLALQAYYGAFTSPEIVNDFVNYAKTVFQAYNGRVKTWYTFNEPSAYCGKIIAYPFNLTLAPGFNSSTAFYQCAYNLLRAHAGAVKAFREMGISGEISLKNSGDIGTSWRSNSTEDALAVERNVAFDLGLFSNPIYTTGDWPDIAKDTLPAEYLPRFTDEEKKDILGSADFYAIDAYHTVWVKAPDDGIDACVTNTSHPLWPSCNEYVYFDSDYGWSAGPAAGPQAYSVEATPVPIRTMLKDIHSRWPSNKMYVSEFGAVEPFDYPGTDISLVKNDVLRTNFFLTYLGEMLTSIHEDGVPIQGAFAWSMIDNAEWLLGTSARCVLIVPSLNILKSWHGCRFGIQHVDYTTLERTYKRSALSLAEFFESHLQQ
;
A
#
# COMPACT_ATOMS: atom_id res chain seq x y z
N MET A 1 -27.63 56.12 -3.68
CA MET A 1 -27.08 57.48 -3.89
C MET A 1 -27.53 58.34 -2.72
N LEU A 2 -26.76 59.07 -1.94
CA LEU A 2 -25.34 59.47 -1.78
C LEU A 2 -25.41 60.24 -0.41
N ILE A 3 -24.62 60.07 0.67
CA ILE A 3 -23.20 60.41 0.88
C ILE A 3 -22.84 60.16 2.38
N GLN A 4 -21.62 59.63 2.56
CA GLN A 4 -20.62 59.60 3.66
C GLN A 4 -20.89 60.00 5.15
N VAL A 5 -20.58 59.02 6.03
CA VAL A 5 -19.51 58.94 7.08
C VAL A 5 -19.24 60.14 8.02
N LEU A 6 -19.28 59.93 9.36
CA LEU A 6 -18.14 60.15 10.29
C LEU A 6 -18.36 59.69 11.75
N LEU A 7 -17.23 59.40 12.40
CA LEU A 7 -16.93 58.70 13.67
C LEU A 7 -17.38 59.37 14.99
N PHE A 8 -17.45 58.58 16.07
CA PHE A 8 -17.33 59.05 17.46
C PHE A 8 -16.51 58.10 18.37
N SER A 9 -15.78 58.71 19.32
CA SER A 9 -14.65 58.19 20.10
C SER A 9 -14.98 57.69 21.53
N ILE A 10 -14.02 56.94 22.10
CA ILE A 10 -13.95 56.32 23.44
C ILE A 10 -13.28 57.25 24.48
N ALA A 11 -13.59 57.09 25.79
CA ALA A 11 -12.67 57.38 26.90
C ALA A 11 -13.03 56.64 28.23
N LEU A 12 -11.98 56.23 28.98
CA LEU A 12 -11.94 55.64 30.35
C LEU A 12 -11.15 56.58 31.30
N PRO A 13 -11.21 56.40 32.65
CA PRO A 13 -10.10 56.79 33.54
C PRO A 13 -9.72 55.76 34.64
N ASN A 14 -8.56 55.99 35.30
CA ASN A 14 -7.71 55.02 36.05
C ASN A 14 -7.18 55.59 37.41
N ARG A 15 -7.00 54.73 38.45
CA ARG A 15 -5.97 54.69 39.58
C ARG A 15 -6.12 55.63 40.82
N TRP A 16 -5.70 55.36 42.10
CA TRP A 16 -4.66 54.53 42.82
C TRP A 16 -4.98 54.40 44.36
N SER A 17 -4.54 53.37 45.13
CA SER A 17 -3.33 53.32 46.03
C SER A 17 -3.34 52.05 46.96
N GLY A 18 -2.19 51.60 47.52
CA GLY A 18 -2.03 50.32 48.26
C GLY A 18 -1.25 50.35 49.59
N THR A 19 -0.95 49.18 50.21
CA THR A 19 0.17 48.88 51.16
C THR A 19 0.16 47.40 51.63
N SER A 20 1.30 46.86 52.09
CA SER A 20 1.60 45.42 52.36
C SER A 20 2.29 45.21 53.73
N VAL A 21 2.07 44.11 54.46
CA VAL A 21 3.01 43.47 55.45
C VAL A 21 2.70 41.95 55.61
N ALA A 22 3.75 41.14 55.82
CA ALA A 22 3.82 39.66 55.92
C ALA A 22 3.65 39.08 57.35
N LEU A 23 3.46 37.75 57.48
CA LEU A 23 3.81 36.95 58.68
C LEU A 23 3.89 35.42 58.37
N ALA A 24 4.71 34.73 59.18
CA ALA A 24 5.36 33.44 58.92
C ALA A 24 4.75 32.20 59.66
N GLN A 25 5.38 31.05 59.40
CA GLN A 25 5.15 29.63 59.77
C GLN A 25 4.81 29.28 61.24
N SER A 26 4.02 28.20 61.47
CA SER A 26 4.43 26.97 62.22
C SER A 26 3.33 25.87 62.32
N ALA A 27 3.80 24.60 62.41
CA ALA A 27 3.18 23.24 62.41
C ALA A 27 1.94 22.96 63.31
N THR A 28 1.11 21.89 63.19
CA THR A 28 1.40 20.42 63.22
C THR A 28 0.24 19.49 62.75
N VAL A 29 0.61 18.43 62.00
CA VAL A 29 0.25 16.97 62.01
C VAL A 29 -1.21 16.45 62.09
N GLY A 30 -1.59 15.56 61.15
CA GLY A 30 -2.74 14.64 61.29
C GLY A 30 -3.07 13.72 60.09
N SER A 31 -2.18 12.76 59.78
CA SER A 31 -2.31 11.47 59.06
C SER A 31 -3.56 11.12 58.20
N SER A 32 -3.32 10.82 56.91
CA SER A 32 -3.91 9.63 56.24
C SER A 32 -2.94 9.06 55.18
N THR A 33 -2.94 7.74 55.10
CA THR A 33 -1.97 6.82 54.51
C THR A 33 -1.78 6.93 53.00
N VAL A 34 -0.53 7.10 52.56
CA VAL A 34 -0.09 6.95 51.16
C VAL A 34 0.48 5.55 50.96
N VAL A 35 -0.10 4.81 50.01
CA VAL A 35 0.49 3.58 49.46
C VAL A 35 1.66 3.99 48.58
N SER A 36 2.85 3.48 48.90
CA SER A 36 4.10 3.72 48.18
C SER A 36 4.02 3.15 46.77
N THR A 37 4.03 4.01 45.75
CA THR A 37 4.53 3.66 44.42
C THR A 37 6.01 4.04 44.38
N ALA A 38 6.86 3.03 44.30
CA ALA A 38 8.28 3.21 44.08
C ALA A 38 8.50 3.92 42.73
N THR A 39 9.01 5.15 42.78
CA THR A 39 9.56 5.82 41.62
C THR A 39 10.88 5.15 41.26
N SER A 40 10.85 4.18 40.35
CA SER A 40 12.04 3.76 39.64
C SER A 40 12.47 4.90 38.73
N THR A 41 13.48 5.65 39.14
CA THR A 41 14.25 6.54 38.27
C THR A 41 14.95 5.67 37.22
N LEU A 42 14.26 5.42 36.10
CA LEU A 42 14.90 4.92 34.89
C LEU A 42 15.82 6.03 34.39
N SER A 43 17.11 5.86 34.64
CA SER A 43 18.14 6.58 33.90
C SER A 43 17.97 6.20 32.42
N PRO A 44 17.96 7.16 31.47
CA PRO A 44 17.96 6.82 30.07
C PRO A 44 19.36 6.31 29.73
N THR A 45 19.56 4.99 29.82
CA THR A 45 20.56 4.34 28.98
C THR A 45 20.06 4.44 27.55
N ASN A 46 20.36 5.58 26.91
CA ASN A 46 20.39 5.69 25.46
C ASN A 46 21.58 4.84 24.96
N THR A 47 21.43 3.52 25.02
CA THR A 47 22.10 2.66 24.03
C THR A 47 21.31 2.84 22.75
N ALA A 48 21.71 3.82 21.94
CA ALA A 48 21.33 3.85 20.54
C ALA A 48 21.90 2.57 19.91
N THR A 49 21.15 1.48 19.94
CA THR A 49 21.42 0.32 19.09
C THR A 49 21.24 0.82 17.67
N THR A 50 22.33 0.94 16.93
CA THR A 50 22.27 1.21 15.50
C THR A 50 21.80 -0.06 14.81
N ALA A 51 20.85 0.06 13.88
CA ALA A 51 20.49 -1.04 12.99
C ALA A 51 21.76 -1.55 12.29
N SER A 52 21.98 -2.86 12.29
CA SER A 52 23.15 -3.47 11.66
C SER A 52 22.71 -4.57 10.70
N PHE A 53 23.23 -4.51 9.48
CA PHE A 53 23.10 -5.57 8.48
C PHE A 53 24.50 -6.06 8.09
N PRO A 54 24.69 -7.35 7.80
CA PRO A 54 25.96 -7.83 7.25
C PRO A 54 26.34 -7.04 6.00
N SER A 55 27.64 -6.83 5.76
CA SER A 55 28.07 -6.18 4.53
C SER A 55 27.57 -6.96 3.32
N ILE A 56 27.03 -6.26 2.32
CA ILE A 56 26.53 -6.88 1.10
C ILE A 56 27.66 -7.66 0.42
N GLY A 57 27.39 -8.91 0.05
CA GLY A 57 28.36 -9.85 -0.52
C GLY A 57 29.25 -10.57 0.50
N SER A 58 29.07 -10.33 1.80
CA SER A 58 29.86 -11.02 2.85
C SER A 58 29.31 -12.39 3.25
N ILE A 59 28.02 -12.65 2.98
CA ILE A 59 27.39 -13.93 3.30
C ILE A 59 27.60 -14.89 2.12
N PRO A 60 28.20 -16.08 2.34
CA PRO A 60 28.40 -17.05 1.27
C PRO A 60 27.07 -17.63 0.80
N HIS A 61 27.03 -18.06 -0.47
CA HIS A 61 25.88 -18.78 -1.03
C HIS A 61 25.88 -20.22 -0.49
N ASP A 62 25.25 -20.40 0.67
CA ASP A 62 25.16 -21.67 1.41
C ASP A 62 23.70 -22.13 1.40
N TYR A 63 23.32 -22.99 0.46
CA TYR A 63 21.94 -23.44 0.29
C TYR A 63 21.57 -24.66 1.15
N THR A 64 22.34 -24.95 2.20
CA THR A 64 22.02 -25.99 3.18
C THR A 64 21.02 -25.49 4.23
N PRO A 65 20.39 -26.38 5.02
CA PRO A 65 19.58 -25.97 6.16
C PRO A 65 20.33 -25.06 7.16
N GLU A 66 21.63 -25.28 7.37
CA GLU A 66 22.47 -24.42 8.21
C GLU A 66 22.66 -23.04 7.60
N GLY A 67 22.82 -22.95 6.28
CA GLY A 67 22.84 -21.68 5.56
C GLY A 67 21.54 -20.90 5.69
N LEU A 68 20.39 -21.60 5.64
CA LEU A 68 19.08 -21.00 5.86
C LEU A 68 18.94 -20.49 7.30
N GLU A 69 19.42 -21.24 8.30
CA GLU A 69 19.38 -20.80 9.70
C GLU A 69 20.26 -19.57 9.93
N LYS A 70 21.44 -19.48 9.31
CA LYS A 70 22.28 -18.26 9.36
C LYS A 70 21.56 -17.03 8.83
N LEU A 71 20.69 -17.18 7.82
CA LEU A 71 19.86 -16.07 7.33
C LEU A 71 18.80 -15.68 8.36
N TRP A 72 18.19 -16.65 9.05
CA TRP A 72 17.29 -16.37 10.15
C TRP A 72 18.01 -15.75 11.36
N ASP A 73 19.28 -16.08 11.61
CA ASP A 73 20.08 -15.44 12.66
C ASP A 73 20.29 -13.94 12.41
N ILE A 74 20.35 -13.49 11.14
CA ILE A 74 20.39 -12.07 10.78
C ILE A 74 19.09 -11.36 11.17
N VAL A 75 17.95 -12.04 11.03
CA VAL A 75 16.64 -11.53 11.43
C VAL A 75 16.52 -11.51 12.96
N GLY A 76 16.96 -12.58 13.63
CA GLY A 76 16.79 -12.80 15.05
C GLY A 76 15.54 -13.63 15.40
N PRO A 77 15.09 -13.60 16.65
CA PRO A 77 13.98 -14.44 17.12
C PRO A 77 12.69 -14.21 16.35
N VAL A 78 11.98 -15.31 16.04
CA VAL A 78 10.69 -15.33 15.34
C VAL A 78 9.63 -15.91 16.28
N GLU A 79 8.52 -15.20 16.43
CA GLU A 79 7.38 -15.68 17.20
C GLU A 79 6.72 -16.88 16.47
N PRO A 80 6.56 -18.04 17.13
CA PRO A 80 5.88 -19.17 16.52
C PRO A 80 4.36 -18.91 16.46
N PRO A 81 3.67 -19.42 15.44
CA PRO A 81 2.22 -19.28 15.35
C PRO A 81 1.54 -20.07 16.49
N PRO A 82 0.35 -19.62 16.96
CA PRO A 82 -0.39 -20.29 18.03
C PRO A 82 -0.86 -21.71 17.68
N PHE A 83 -0.90 -22.05 16.38
CA PHE A 83 -1.15 -23.38 15.85
C PHE A 83 -0.49 -23.52 14.47
N THR A 84 -0.25 -24.75 14.05
CA THR A 84 0.48 -25.07 12.80
C THR A 84 -0.32 -26.00 11.87
N THR A 85 -1.64 -26.00 12.00
CA THR A 85 -2.53 -26.85 11.19
C THR A 85 -3.55 -25.97 10.50
N THR A 86 -3.69 -26.11 9.18
CA THR A 86 -4.72 -25.42 8.40
C THR A 86 -6.10 -25.78 8.92
N ARG A 87 -6.87 -24.77 9.32
CA ARG A 87 -8.26 -24.98 9.76
C ARG A 87 -9.16 -25.17 8.57
N VAL A 88 -10.07 -26.14 8.67
CA VAL A 88 -11.09 -26.41 7.66
C VAL A 88 -12.45 -26.07 8.30
N PRO A 89 -13.22 -25.14 7.72
CA PRO A 89 -14.55 -24.83 8.23
C PRO A 89 -15.43 -26.07 8.26
N SER A 90 -16.07 -26.35 9.40
CA SER A 90 -16.98 -27.51 9.55
C SER A 90 -18.39 -27.25 9.02
N ALA A 91 -18.74 -25.99 8.76
CA ALA A 91 -20.05 -25.56 8.29
C ALA A 91 -19.91 -24.37 7.34
N ALA A 92 -20.90 -24.19 6.47
CA ALA A 92 -20.96 -23.03 5.58
C ALA A 92 -21.08 -21.72 6.38
N VAL A 93 -20.37 -20.69 5.92
CA VAL A 93 -20.43 -19.36 6.51
C VAL A 93 -21.81 -18.75 6.29
N THR A 94 -22.44 -18.28 7.36
CA THR A 94 -23.70 -17.52 7.31
C THR A 94 -23.41 -16.05 7.49
N LEU A 95 -23.86 -15.21 6.55
CA LEU A 95 -23.74 -13.77 6.70
C LEU A 95 -24.62 -13.27 7.86
N PRO A 96 -24.14 -12.29 8.64
CA PRO A 96 -25.00 -11.61 9.60
C PRO A 96 -26.11 -10.82 8.87
N PRO A 97 -27.24 -10.51 9.54
CA PRO A 97 -28.23 -9.61 8.98
C PRO A 97 -27.62 -8.27 8.58
N SER A 98 -28.13 -7.67 7.50
CA SER A 98 -27.71 -6.34 7.09
C SER A 98 -27.88 -5.33 8.22
N PRO A 99 -26.88 -4.44 8.45
CA PRO A 99 -26.98 -3.43 9.48
C PRO A 99 -28.08 -2.43 9.14
N SER A 100 -28.62 -1.74 10.15
CA SER A 100 -29.62 -0.69 9.92
C SER A 100 -29.09 0.37 8.94
N PRO A 101 -29.95 0.96 8.09
CA PRO A 101 -29.55 2.00 7.15
C PRO A 101 -28.78 3.12 7.86
N LEU A 102 -27.68 3.55 7.24
CA LEU A 102 -26.82 4.59 7.80
C LEU A 102 -27.50 5.95 7.76
N TYR A 103 -28.24 6.20 6.67
CA TYR A 103 -28.91 7.46 6.39
C TYR A 103 -30.38 7.25 6.03
N PRO A 104 -31.24 8.26 6.21
CA PRO A 104 -32.58 8.25 5.63
C PRO A 104 -32.52 8.18 4.09
N SER A 105 -33.47 7.48 3.48
CA SER A 105 -33.50 7.25 2.03
C SER A 105 -33.63 8.51 1.17
N PHE A 106 -34.10 9.63 1.74
CA PHE A 106 -34.12 10.93 1.04
C PHE A 106 -32.75 11.61 0.98
N TYR A 107 -31.80 11.19 1.81
CA TYR A 107 -30.46 11.78 1.90
C TYR A 107 -29.41 10.96 1.17
N ALA A 108 -29.41 9.63 1.36
CA ALA A 108 -28.51 8.73 0.64
C ALA A 108 -29.22 7.43 0.27
N HIS A 109 -28.89 6.93 -0.91
CA HIS A 109 -29.43 5.67 -1.43
C HIS A 109 -28.83 4.47 -0.69
N ALA A 110 -29.61 3.38 -0.60
CA ALA A 110 -29.04 2.10 -0.21
C ALA A 110 -28.05 1.62 -1.29
N PRO A 111 -27.06 0.75 -0.95
CA PRO A 111 -26.06 0.28 -1.92
C PRO A 111 -26.64 -0.22 -3.24
N LYS A 112 -27.75 -0.96 -3.18
CA LYS A 112 -28.44 -1.49 -4.36
C LYS A 112 -29.13 -0.45 -5.26
N ASP A 113 -29.40 0.75 -4.71
CA ASP A 113 -30.16 1.82 -5.35
C ASP A 113 -29.24 2.95 -5.87
N ILE A 114 -27.91 2.76 -5.81
CA ILE A 114 -26.93 3.70 -6.38
C ILE A 114 -26.86 3.47 -7.89
N LEU A 115 -27.36 4.39 -8.71
CA LEU A 115 -27.35 4.27 -10.18
C LEU A 115 -27.97 2.93 -10.68
N PRO A 116 -29.21 2.60 -10.26
CA PRO A 116 -29.76 1.24 -10.38
C PRO A 116 -29.95 0.75 -11.83
N ASP A 117 -30.04 1.69 -12.77
CA ASP A 117 -30.18 1.44 -14.21
C ASP A 117 -28.86 1.08 -14.91
N LEU A 118 -27.72 1.35 -14.26
CA LEU A 118 -26.39 1.02 -14.78
C LEU A 118 -25.96 -0.37 -14.29
N LYS A 119 -25.18 -1.07 -15.11
CA LYS A 119 -24.67 -2.42 -14.79
C LYS A 119 -23.18 -2.53 -15.08
N LEU A 120 -22.45 -3.25 -14.24
CA LEU A 120 -21.05 -3.59 -14.46
C LEU A 120 -20.92 -4.51 -15.69
N PRO A 121 -19.81 -4.44 -16.44
CA PRO A 121 -19.58 -5.32 -17.58
C PRO A 121 -19.72 -6.81 -17.26
N LYS A 122 -20.13 -7.62 -18.25
CA LYS A 122 -20.17 -9.08 -18.09
C LYS A 122 -18.79 -9.63 -17.75
N GLY A 123 -18.71 -10.46 -16.71
CA GLY A 123 -17.45 -11.04 -16.24
C GLY A 123 -16.62 -10.09 -15.38
N PHE A 124 -17.21 -8.99 -14.88
CA PHE A 124 -16.55 -8.08 -13.97
C PHE A 124 -16.03 -8.80 -12.72
N LYS A 125 -14.78 -8.55 -12.36
CA LYS A 125 -14.16 -9.09 -11.14
C LYS A 125 -14.52 -8.19 -9.96
N PHE A 126 -15.52 -8.62 -9.19
CA PHE A 126 -15.77 -8.07 -7.86
C PHE A 126 -14.82 -8.76 -6.89
N GLY A 127 -13.73 -8.08 -6.56
CA GLY A 127 -12.64 -8.66 -5.81
C GLY A 127 -12.34 -8.01 -4.48
N VAL A 128 -11.55 -8.73 -3.70
CA VAL A 128 -10.80 -8.22 -2.54
C VAL A 128 -9.31 -8.48 -2.77
N SER A 129 -8.45 -7.76 -2.06
CA SER A 129 -7.00 -7.92 -2.16
C SER A 129 -6.31 -8.15 -0.81
N THR A 130 -5.20 -8.90 -0.86
CA THR A 130 -4.26 -9.16 0.24
C THR A 130 -2.82 -9.31 -0.26
N ALA A 131 -1.85 -9.30 0.66
CA ALA A 131 -0.43 -9.47 0.39
C ALA A 131 0.18 -10.46 1.36
N ALA A 132 0.99 -11.40 0.86
CA ALA A 132 1.57 -12.51 1.61
C ALA A 132 2.18 -12.07 2.95
N TYR A 133 3.11 -11.11 2.93
CA TYR A 133 3.74 -10.60 4.16
C TYR A 133 2.73 -9.98 5.14
N GLN A 134 1.71 -9.29 4.63
CA GLN A 134 0.77 -8.54 5.46
C GLN A 134 -0.26 -9.43 6.18
N VAL A 135 -0.60 -10.60 5.60
CA VAL A 135 -1.68 -11.46 6.10
C VAL A 135 -1.27 -12.87 6.51
N GLU A 136 -0.23 -13.46 5.91
CA GLU A 136 0.01 -14.89 6.08
C GLU A 136 0.54 -15.26 7.47
N GLY A 137 1.51 -14.50 7.97
CA GLY A 137 2.29 -14.89 9.15
C GLY A 137 3.05 -16.17 8.90
N ALA A 138 3.16 -17.01 9.94
CA ALA A 138 3.88 -18.28 9.87
C ALA A 138 5.28 -18.11 9.24
N ALA A 139 5.99 -17.05 9.65
CA ALA A 139 7.14 -16.52 8.92
C ALA A 139 8.30 -17.51 8.73
N LYS A 140 8.45 -18.48 9.65
CA LYS A 140 9.47 -19.55 9.62
C LYS A 140 8.88 -20.96 9.45
N SER A 141 7.61 -21.08 9.02
CA SER A 141 6.96 -22.38 8.82
C SER A 141 7.34 -23.02 7.48
N GLU A 142 7.36 -24.35 7.45
CA GLU A 142 7.45 -25.16 6.22
C GLU A 142 8.57 -24.76 5.25
N GLY A 143 9.75 -24.44 5.79
CA GLY A 143 10.94 -24.16 4.99
C GLY A 143 10.98 -22.77 4.34
N LYS A 144 10.06 -21.86 4.67
CA LYS A 144 10.13 -20.45 4.23
C LYS A 144 11.47 -19.81 4.65
N GLY A 145 12.10 -19.10 3.74
CA GLY A 145 13.23 -18.22 4.04
C GLY A 145 12.81 -16.83 4.53
N PRO A 146 13.71 -16.10 5.20
CA PRO A 146 13.41 -14.74 5.63
C PRO A 146 13.33 -13.78 4.43
N GLY A 147 12.40 -12.84 4.50
CA GLY A 147 12.31 -11.68 3.62
C GLY A 147 12.90 -10.43 4.25
N MET A 148 13.05 -9.37 3.45
CA MET A 148 13.57 -8.08 3.92
C MET A 148 12.70 -7.44 4.99
N TRP A 149 11.38 -7.63 4.93
CA TRP A 149 10.46 -7.14 5.96
C TRP A 149 10.60 -7.91 7.29
N ASP A 150 10.98 -9.19 7.27
CA ASP A 150 11.24 -9.96 8.50
C ASP A 150 12.41 -9.32 9.27
N TRP A 151 13.48 -8.88 8.59
CA TRP A 151 14.59 -8.15 9.20
C TRP A 151 14.24 -6.69 9.52
N ALA A 152 13.62 -5.97 8.58
CA ALA A 152 13.38 -4.53 8.68
C ALA A 152 12.49 -4.16 9.87
N THR A 153 11.46 -4.97 10.14
CA THR A 153 10.53 -4.71 11.24
C THR A 153 11.15 -4.77 12.63
N ARG A 154 12.29 -5.45 12.75
CA ARG A 154 13.06 -5.57 14.00
C ARG A 154 14.09 -4.47 14.18
N GLN A 155 14.23 -3.55 13.22
CA GLN A 155 15.16 -2.45 13.35
C GLN A 155 14.59 -1.37 14.28
N PRO A 156 15.46 -0.69 15.07
CA PRO A 156 15.04 0.33 16.01
C PRO A 156 14.14 1.40 15.36
N ASN A 157 12.95 1.62 15.93
CA ASN A 157 11.96 2.58 15.45
C ASN A 157 11.51 2.38 13.99
N ALA A 158 11.67 1.18 13.42
CA ALA A 158 11.24 0.91 12.05
C ALA A 158 9.72 0.73 11.96
N VAL A 159 9.13 -0.12 12.81
CA VAL A 159 7.68 -0.30 12.88
C VAL A 159 7.11 0.52 14.03
N TYR A 160 6.05 1.27 13.73
CA TYR A 160 5.44 2.22 14.64
C TYR A 160 4.99 1.59 15.98
N ASP A 161 4.38 0.41 15.93
CA ASP A 161 3.86 -0.29 17.11
C ASP A 161 4.75 -1.45 17.59
N ASN A 162 5.92 -1.61 16.99
CA ASN A 162 6.89 -2.68 17.23
C ASN A 162 6.37 -4.10 16.94
N THR A 163 5.29 -4.24 16.17
CA THR A 163 4.84 -5.56 15.70
C THR A 163 5.70 -6.06 14.54
N THR A 164 5.66 -7.37 14.30
CA THR A 164 6.40 -8.05 13.22
C THR A 164 5.45 -8.80 12.30
N GLY A 165 5.95 -9.25 11.15
CA GLY A 165 5.24 -10.13 10.22
C GLY A 165 5.16 -11.60 10.64
N ASP A 166 5.52 -11.94 11.89
CA ASP A 166 5.70 -13.33 12.31
C ASP A 166 4.38 -14.13 12.32
N VAL A 167 3.32 -13.51 12.84
CA VAL A 167 1.99 -14.12 13.05
C VAL A 167 0.89 -13.38 12.29
N VAL A 168 0.84 -12.04 12.38
CA VAL A 168 -0.18 -11.16 11.77
C VAL A 168 -1.62 -11.68 11.97
N ASP A 169 -2.47 -11.74 10.93
CA ASP A 169 -3.80 -12.37 11.03
C ASP A 169 -3.77 -13.90 10.83
N LEU A 170 -2.60 -14.48 10.54
CA LEU A 170 -2.35 -15.91 10.36
C LEU A 170 -3.14 -16.58 9.23
N GLN A 171 -3.39 -15.85 8.14
CA GLN A 171 -4.06 -16.39 6.95
C GLN A 171 -3.40 -17.66 6.41
N TYR A 172 -2.09 -17.87 6.62
CA TYR A 172 -1.41 -19.09 6.18
C TYR A 172 -2.10 -20.38 6.65
N PHE A 173 -2.65 -20.39 7.87
CA PHE A 173 -3.41 -21.52 8.40
C PHE A 173 -4.93 -21.29 8.43
N LEU A 174 -5.40 -20.09 8.10
CA LEU A 174 -6.80 -19.68 8.18
C LEU A 174 -7.45 -19.36 6.82
N TYR A 175 -6.71 -19.46 5.71
CA TYR A 175 -7.21 -19.09 4.39
C TYR A 175 -8.47 -19.85 3.98
N LYS A 176 -8.69 -21.09 4.43
CA LYS A 176 -9.93 -21.82 4.12
C LYS A 176 -11.16 -21.23 4.81
N GLU A 177 -10.99 -20.65 5.99
CA GLU A 177 -12.02 -19.87 6.66
C GLU A 177 -12.22 -18.53 5.92
N ASP A 178 -11.13 -17.82 5.63
CA ASP A 178 -11.19 -16.51 4.97
C ASP A 178 -11.82 -16.59 3.55
N VAL A 179 -11.49 -17.62 2.76
CA VAL A 179 -12.07 -17.85 1.42
C VAL A 179 -13.57 -18.11 1.49
N GLN A 180 -14.04 -18.94 2.42
CA GLN A 180 -15.49 -19.16 2.57
C GLN A 180 -16.22 -17.89 3.00
N ARG A 181 -15.57 -17.05 3.81
CA ARG A 181 -16.16 -15.79 4.26
C ARG A 181 -16.34 -14.80 3.12
N ILE A 182 -15.38 -14.68 2.20
CA ILE A 182 -15.55 -13.81 1.03
C ILE A 182 -16.48 -14.41 -0.02
N ALA A 183 -16.47 -15.73 -0.21
CA ALA A 183 -17.42 -16.41 -1.07
C ALA A 183 -18.87 -16.18 -0.60
N ALA A 184 -19.10 -16.20 0.72
CA ALA A 184 -20.41 -15.88 1.30
C ALA A 184 -20.88 -14.44 1.03
N LEU A 185 -19.95 -13.49 0.82
CA LEU A 185 -20.26 -12.11 0.41
C LEU A 185 -20.57 -11.98 -1.09
N GLY A 186 -20.47 -13.06 -1.87
CA GLY A 186 -20.62 -13.00 -3.34
C GLY A 186 -19.38 -12.44 -4.06
N VAL A 187 -18.24 -12.32 -3.37
CA VAL A 187 -16.95 -11.97 -3.99
C VAL A 187 -16.58 -13.08 -4.98
N ASN A 188 -16.26 -12.70 -6.21
CA ASN A 188 -15.97 -13.65 -7.29
C ASN A 188 -14.49 -13.71 -7.68
N ALA A 189 -13.63 -12.86 -7.08
CA ALA A 189 -12.19 -12.88 -7.29
C ALA A 189 -11.42 -12.51 -6.02
N HIS A 190 -10.25 -13.11 -5.79
CA HIS A 190 -9.33 -12.71 -4.73
C HIS A 190 -7.95 -12.46 -5.33
N SER A 191 -7.47 -11.23 -5.19
CA SER A 191 -6.10 -10.86 -5.52
C SER A 191 -5.18 -11.09 -4.32
N PHE A 192 -4.27 -12.04 -4.42
CA PHE A 192 -3.26 -12.31 -3.38
C PHE A 192 -1.87 -12.39 -4.00
N SER A 193 -0.83 -12.19 -3.19
CA SER A 193 0.55 -12.37 -3.63
C SER A 193 1.12 -13.71 -3.17
N ILE A 194 2.09 -14.22 -3.92
CA ILE A 194 2.89 -15.39 -3.54
C ILE A 194 4.19 -14.89 -2.91
N SER A 195 4.54 -15.42 -1.74
CA SER A 195 5.81 -15.08 -1.13
C SER A 195 6.95 -15.78 -1.84
N TRP A 196 7.85 -14.98 -2.46
CA TRP A 196 9.01 -15.51 -3.17
C TRP A 196 9.85 -16.40 -2.24
N ALA A 197 10.08 -15.97 -1.00
CA ALA A 197 10.86 -16.72 -0.02
C ALA A 197 10.18 -18.02 0.47
N ARG A 198 8.89 -18.25 0.17
CA ARG A 198 8.25 -19.57 0.37
C ARG A 198 8.55 -20.54 -0.76
N ILE A 199 8.72 -20.05 -1.98
CA ILE A 199 9.00 -20.88 -3.15
C ILE A 199 10.50 -21.15 -3.28
N TYR A 200 11.31 -20.10 -3.19
CA TYR A 200 12.78 -20.17 -3.15
C TYR A 200 13.25 -19.55 -1.83
N PRO A 201 13.57 -20.35 -0.80
CA PRO A 201 13.99 -19.82 0.51
C PRO A 201 15.20 -18.90 0.47
N PHE A 202 16.07 -19.06 -0.53
CA PHE A 202 17.23 -18.21 -0.77
C PHE A 202 17.02 -17.21 -1.91
N GLY A 203 15.85 -17.20 -2.55
CA GLY A 203 15.49 -16.37 -3.70
C GLY A 203 16.19 -16.70 -5.01
N ALA A 204 17.44 -17.18 -4.96
CA ALA A 204 18.33 -17.34 -6.10
C ALA A 204 17.87 -18.45 -7.06
N ALA A 205 18.10 -18.25 -8.36
CA ALA A 205 17.67 -19.16 -9.42
C ALA A 205 18.29 -20.56 -9.32
N ASP A 206 19.52 -20.65 -8.80
CA ASP A 206 20.27 -21.89 -8.59
C ASP A 206 20.03 -22.52 -7.21
N SER A 207 19.20 -21.89 -6.37
CA SER A 207 18.86 -22.41 -5.04
C SER A 207 17.72 -23.45 -5.10
N PRO A 208 17.62 -24.35 -4.10
CA PRO A 208 16.56 -25.34 -4.04
C PRO A 208 15.16 -24.73 -3.95
N ILE A 209 14.20 -25.32 -4.67
CA ILE A 209 12.78 -25.02 -4.53
C ILE A 209 12.25 -25.67 -3.25
N ASN A 210 11.43 -24.94 -2.51
CA ASN A 210 10.66 -25.47 -1.39
C ASN A 210 9.30 -26.00 -1.87
N THR A 211 9.17 -27.31 -1.95
CA THR A 211 7.93 -27.98 -2.40
C THR A 211 6.74 -27.68 -1.47
N ALA A 212 6.95 -27.53 -0.17
CA ALA A 212 5.85 -27.20 0.75
C ALA A 212 5.23 -25.82 0.45
N GLY A 213 6.06 -24.83 0.06
CA GLY A 213 5.57 -23.54 -0.43
C GLY A 213 4.74 -23.67 -1.70
N ILE A 214 5.19 -24.50 -2.66
CA ILE A 214 4.43 -24.76 -3.89
C ILE A 214 3.07 -25.41 -3.57
N ASP A 215 3.07 -26.41 -2.70
CA ASP A 215 1.88 -27.16 -2.29
C ASP A 215 0.89 -26.29 -1.52
N HIS A 216 1.38 -25.42 -0.63
CA HIS A 216 0.55 -24.45 0.09
C HIS A 216 -0.27 -23.58 -0.87
N TYR A 217 0.38 -22.85 -1.79
CA TYR A 217 -0.36 -22.00 -2.72
C TYR A 217 -1.19 -22.82 -3.72
N SER A 218 -0.81 -24.07 -4.02
CA SER A 218 -1.64 -24.98 -4.81
C SER A 218 -2.97 -25.28 -4.12
N ASP A 219 -2.95 -25.57 -2.81
CA ASP A 219 -4.16 -25.80 -1.99
C ASP A 219 -4.97 -24.51 -1.84
N VAL A 220 -4.31 -23.36 -1.62
CA VAL A 220 -4.96 -22.03 -1.63
C VAL A 220 -5.72 -21.81 -2.94
N ILE A 221 -5.06 -21.95 -4.08
CA ILE A 221 -5.64 -21.74 -5.43
C ILE A 221 -6.82 -22.69 -5.68
N ASN A 222 -6.65 -23.99 -5.37
CA ASN A 222 -7.72 -24.97 -5.58
C ASN A 222 -8.93 -24.65 -4.70
N TYR A 223 -8.69 -24.28 -3.44
CA TYR A 223 -9.77 -23.97 -2.52
C TYR A 223 -10.55 -22.70 -2.93
N HIS A 224 -9.89 -21.70 -3.52
CA HIS A 224 -10.58 -20.56 -4.13
C HIS A 224 -11.52 -21.01 -5.26
N LEU A 225 -11.01 -21.81 -6.20
CA LEU A 225 -11.77 -22.32 -7.34
C LEU A 225 -12.97 -23.17 -6.90
N ASP A 226 -12.78 -24.04 -5.89
CA ASP A 226 -13.84 -24.88 -5.33
C ASP A 226 -14.97 -24.07 -4.68
N ASN A 227 -14.69 -22.83 -4.27
CA ASN A 227 -15.66 -21.90 -3.69
C ASN A 227 -16.15 -20.84 -4.69
N GLY A 228 -15.85 -20.98 -5.99
CA GLY A 228 -16.30 -20.04 -7.02
C GLY A 228 -15.61 -18.67 -6.96
N VAL A 229 -14.46 -18.58 -6.30
CA VAL A 229 -13.64 -17.37 -6.22
C VAL A 229 -12.46 -17.53 -7.17
N GLU A 230 -12.31 -16.62 -8.13
CA GLU A 230 -11.20 -16.66 -9.08
C GLU A 230 -9.89 -16.18 -8.43
N PRO A 231 -8.80 -16.97 -8.47
CA PRO A 231 -7.51 -16.53 -7.96
C PRO A 231 -6.83 -15.57 -8.94
N VAL A 232 -6.44 -14.40 -8.43
CA VAL A 232 -5.66 -13.38 -9.15
C VAL A 232 -4.32 -13.24 -8.44
N VAL A 233 -3.21 -13.52 -9.12
CA VAL A 233 -1.91 -13.71 -8.46
C VAL A 233 -0.95 -12.57 -8.76
N THR A 234 -0.38 -11.99 -7.71
CA THR A 234 0.79 -11.11 -7.78
C THR A 234 2.06 -11.89 -7.44
N LEU A 235 3.07 -11.88 -8.31
CA LEU A 235 4.32 -12.62 -8.10
C LEU A 235 5.21 -11.98 -7.02
N PHE A 236 5.26 -10.65 -6.96
CA PHE A 236 6.06 -9.92 -6.00
C PHE A 236 5.28 -8.78 -5.37
N HIS A 237 5.19 -8.81 -4.04
CA HIS A 237 4.57 -7.75 -3.25
C HIS A 237 5.53 -7.35 -2.11
N TRP A 238 6.66 -6.76 -2.52
CA TRP A 238 7.64 -6.09 -1.67
C TRP A 238 8.42 -6.98 -0.69
N ASP A 239 8.14 -8.28 -0.67
CA ASP A 239 8.74 -9.28 0.22
C ASP A 239 10.00 -9.92 -0.38
N THR A 240 10.98 -9.05 -0.68
CA THR A 240 12.28 -9.44 -1.24
C THR A 240 12.97 -10.48 -0.37
N PRO A 241 13.43 -11.63 -0.91
CA PRO A 241 14.18 -12.60 -0.13
C PRO A 241 15.44 -11.96 0.49
N LEU A 242 15.62 -12.12 1.81
CA LEU A 242 16.74 -11.54 2.56
C LEU A 242 18.10 -11.98 1.99
N ALA A 243 18.17 -13.23 1.51
CA ALA A 243 19.36 -13.80 0.90
C ALA A 243 19.84 -12.97 -0.30
N LEU A 244 18.95 -12.58 -1.23
CA LEU A 244 19.32 -11.78 -2.40
C LEU A 244 19.78 -10.36 -2.00
N GLN A 245 19.19 -9.80 -0.94
CA GLN A 245 19.70 -8.57 -0.37
C GLN A 245 21.10 -8.76 0.18
N ALA A 246 21.34 -9.79 0.99
CA ALA A 246 22.63 -10.07 1.60
C ALA A 246 23.73 -10.41 0.58
N TYR A 247 23.40 -11.10 -0.50
CA TYR A 247 24.36 -11.51 -1.54
C TYR A 247 24.80 -10.33 -2.39
N TYR A 248 23.88 -9.50 -2.88
CA TYR A 248 24.22 -8.48 -3.87
C TYR A 248 23.38 -7.19 -3.81
N GLY A 249 22.49 -7.03 -2.83
CA GLY A 249 21.65 -5.83 -2.69
C GLY A 249 20.34 -5.87 -3.50
N ALA A 250 19.87 -7.07 -3.86
CA ALA A 250 18.58 -7.32 -4.52
C ALA A 250 18.31 -6.40 -5.72
N PHE A 251 17.20 -5.63 -5.71
CA PHE A 251 16.77 -4.79 -6.83
C PHE A 251 17.72 -3.64 -7.19
N THR A 252 18.74 -3.37 -6.37
CA THR A 252 19.82 -2.44 -6.76
C THR A 252 20.92 -3.09 -7.59
N SER A 253 20.89 -4.41 -7.78
CA SER A 253 21.81 -5.18 -8.64
C SER A 253 21.10 -5.74 -9.88
N PRO A 254 21.74 -5.76 -11.06
CA PRO A 254 21.16 -6.40 -12.25
C PRO A 254 20.99 -7.92 -12.14
N GLU A 255 21.64 -8.58 -11.17
CA GLU A 255 21.54 -10.03 -10.95
C GLU A 255 20.11 -10.48 -10.62
N ILE A 256 19.33 -9.61 -9.95
CA ILE A 256 17.94 -9.84 -9.54
C ILE A 256 17.01 -10.25 -10.70
N VAL A 257 17.32 -9.79 -11.91
CA VAL A 257 16.47 -9.99 -13.09
C VAL A 257 16.36 -11.48 -13.39
N ASN A 258 17.47 -12.20 -13.38
CA ASN A 258 17.48 -13.64 -13.67
C ASN A 258 16.82 -14.45 -12.55
N ASP A 259 17.07 -14.08 -11.30
CA ASP A 259 16.46 -14.73 -10.13
C ASP A 259 14.94 -14.58 -10.15
N PHE A 260 14.44 -13.36 -10.40
CA PHE A 260 13.01 -13.11 -10.50
C PHE A 260 12.36 -13.84 -11.67
N VAL A 261 12.99 -13.83 -12.85
CA VAL A 261 12.45 -14.54 -14.03
C VAL A 261 12.40 -16.06 -13.80
N ASN A 262 13.41 -16.64 -13.12
CA ASN A 262 13.40 -18.05 -12.78
C ASN A 262 12.29 -18.40 -11.77
N TYR A 263 12.12 -17.56 -10.75
CA TYR A 263 11.01 -17.65 -9.81
C TYR A 263 9.65 -17.58 -10.52
N ALA A 264 9.44 -16.57 -11.38
CA ALA A 264 8.22 -16.40 -12.16
C ALA A 264 7.91 -17.64 -13.02
N LYS A 265 8.90 -18.18 -13.75
CA LYS A 265 8.74 -19.42 -14.54
C LYS A 265 8.27 -20.60 -13.68
N THR A 266 8.84 -20.74 -12.49
CA THR A 266 8.48 -21.82 -11.56
C THR A 266 7.02 -21.70 -11.11
N VAL A 267 6.61 -20.50 -10.71
CA VAL A 267 5.25 -20.20 -10.27
C VAL A 267 4.24 -20.36 -11.41
N PHE A 268 4.55 -19.82 -12.59
CA PHE A 268 3.72 -19.99 -13.78
C PHE A 268 3.52 -21.46 -14.12
N GLN A 269 4.59 -22.25 -14.14
CA GLN A 269 4.51 -23.69 -14.42
C GLN A 269 3.65 -24.43 -13.40
N ALA A 270 3.78 -24.10 -12.11
CA ALA A 270 3.05 -24.76 -11.03
C ALA A 270 1.54 -24.49 -11.09
N TYR A 271 1.13 -23.28 -11.46
CA TYR A 271 -0.27 -22.83 -11.38
C TYR A 271 -0.93 -22.56 -12.74
N ASN A 272 -0.25 -22.89 -13.84
CA ASN A 272 -0.81 -22.77 -15.19
C ASN A 272 -2.18 -23.47 -15.29
N GLY A 273 -3.09 -22.86 -16.02
CA GLY A 273 -4.45 -23.37 -16.20
C GLY A 273 -5.42 -23.04 -15.07
N ARG A 274 -4.95 -22.78 -13.84
CA ARG A 274 -5.80 -22.47 -12.67
C ARG A 274 -5.88 -20.97 -12.37
N VAL A 275 -4.78 -20.25 -12.56
CA VAL A 275 -4.72 -18.79 -12.43
C VAL A 275 -4.79 -18.16 -13.82
N LYS A 276 -5.63 -17.12 -13.99
CA LYS A 276 -5.90 -16.49 -15.29
C LYS A 276 -5.52 -15.01 -15.36
N THR A 277 -5.39 -14.33 -14.23
CA THR A 277 -4.95 -12.94 -14.18
C THR A 277 -3.71 -12.86 -13.30
N TRP A 278 -2.64 -12.33 -13.86
CA TRP A 278 -1.32 -12.28 -13.25
C TRP A 278 -0.81 -10.84 -13.15
N TYR A 279 -0.18 -10.54 -12.02
CA TYR A 279 0.63 -9.34 -11.82
C TYR A 279 2.07 -9.76 -11.53
N THR A 280 3.02 -9.14 -12.20
CA THR A 280 4.44 -9.32 -11.89
C THR A 280 4.78 -8.61 -10.57
N PHE A 281 4.55 -7.30 -10.52
CA PHE A 281 4.90 -6.46 -9.38
C PHE A 281 3.66 -5.70 -8.87
N ASN A 282 3.54 -5.59 -7.55
CA ASN A 282 2.70 -4.59 -6.91
C ASN A 282 3.46 -3.27 -6.76
N GLU A 283 2.86 -2.17 -7.17
CA GLU A 283 3.32 -0.80 -6.89
C GLU A 283 4.84 -0.59 -6.99
N PRO A 284 5.45 -0.83 -8.16
CA PRO A 284 6.91 -0.84 -8.27
C PRO A 284 7.56 0.51 -7.95
N SER A 285 6.86 1.64 -8.21
CA SER A 285 7.32 2.98 -7.83
C SER A 285 7.40 3.15 -6.31
N ALA A 286 6.33 2.79 -5.59
CA ALA A 286 6.31 2.86 -4.12
C ALA A 286 7.32 1.90 -3.48
N TYR A 287 7.51 0.70 -4.03
CA TYR A 287 8.57 -0.21 -3.60
C TYR A 287 9.97 0.40 -3.76
N CYS A 288 10.30 0.97 -4.92
CA CYS A 288 11.60 1.63 -5.10
C CYS A 288 11.77 2.87 -4.20
N GLY A 289 10.69 3.58 -3.88
CA GLY A 289 10.69 4.63 -2.87
C GLY A 289 10.97 4.09 -1.47
N LYS A 290 10.52 2.88 -1.16
CA LYS A 290 10.75 2.24 0.14
C LYS A 290 12.20 1.80 0.34
N ILE A 291 12.88 1.30 -0.70
CA ILE A 291 14.26 0.80 -0.52
C ILE A 291 15.28 1.91 -0.18
N ILE A 292 14.98 3.17 -0.52
CA ILE A 292 15.83 4.32 -0.20
C ILE A 292 15.54 4.92 1.18
N ALA A 293 14.56 4.36 1.89
CA ALA A 293 14.16 4.71 3.24
C ALA A 293 14.86 3.87 4.30
N TYR A 294 14.98 4.41 5.51
CA TYR A 294 15.32 3.60 6.67
C TYR A 294 14.21 2.55 6.95
N PRO A 295 14.56 1.31 7.32
CA PRO A 295 15.92 0.77 7.48
C PRO A 295 16.51 0.14 6.19
N PHE A 296 15.75 0.07 5.10
CA PHE A 296 16.15 -0.60 3.86
C PHE A 296 17.37 0.03 3.19
N ASN A 297 17.55 1.34 3.31
CA ASN A 297 18.68 2.08 2.76
C ASN A 297 20.05 1.65 3.33
N LEU A 298 20.07 0.89 4.42
CA LEU A 298 21.29 0.29 4.98
C LEU A 298 21.78 -0.92 4.19
N THR A 299 20.97 -1.40 3.25
CA THR A 299 21.21 -2.67 2.53
C THR A 299 21.44 -2.48 1.03
N LEU A 300 21.64 -1.24 0.57
CA LEU A 300 21.88 -0.93 -0.84
C LEU A 300 23.17 -1.61 -1.34
N ALA A 301 23.16 -2.05 -2.61
CA ALA A 301 24.34 -2.60 -3.24
C ALA A 301 25.53 -1.59 -3.23
N PRO A 302 26.78 -2.08 -3.14
CA PRO A 302 27.95 -1.21 -3.21
C PRO A 302 27.92 -0.31 -4.46
N GLY A 303 28.17 0.98 -4.27
CA GLY A 303 28.16 1.98 -5.36
C GLY A 303 26.84 2.72 -5.54
N PHE A 304 25.77 2.32 -4.85
CA PHE A 304 24.50 3.04 -4.84
C PHE A 304 24.25 3.77 -3.52
N ASN A 305 23.47 4.84 -3.59
CA ASN A 305 23.01 5.60 -2.43
C ASN A 305 21.52 5.95 -2.61
N SER A 306 20.90 6.59 -1.62
CA SER A 306 19.47 6.92 -1.66
C SER A 306 19.06 7.79 -2.86
N SER A 307 19.97 8.52 -3.51
CA SER A 307 19.67 9.37 -4.66
C SER A 307 19.66 8.61 -6.00
N THR A 308 20.40 7.51 -6.12
CA THR A 308 20.50 6.71 -7.36
C THR A 308 19.76 5.37 -7.28
N ALA A 309 19.62 4.81 -6.07
CA ALA A 309 19.05 3.48 -5.87
C ALA A 309 17.60 3.33 -6.33
N PHE A 310 16.77 4.39 -6.21
CA PHE A 310 15.38 4.37 -6.69
C PHE A 310 15.31 4.03 -8.18
N TYR A 311 16.09 4.72 -9.00
CA TYR A 311 16.08 4.56 -10.45
C TYR A 311 16.78 3.28 -10.90
N GLN A 312 17.82 2.85 -10.18
CA GLN A 312 18.42 1.53 -10.42
C GLN A 312 17.42 0.41 -10.14
N CYS A 313 16.65 0.53 -9.06
CA CYS A 313 15.54 -0.37 -8.74
C CYS A 313 14.49 -0.37 -9.84
N ALA A 314 14.03 0.80 -10.29
CA ALA A 314 13.04 0.91 -11.36
C ALA A 314 13.54 0.29 -12.67
N TYR A 315 14.81 0.52 -13.03
CA TYR A 315 15.45 -0.06 -14.21
C TYR A 315 15.48 -1.59 -14.16
N ASN A 316 15.90 -2.17 -13.03
CA ASN A 316 15.94 -3.62 -12.84
C ASN A 316 14.54 -4.23 -12.78
N LEU A 317 13.57 -3.56 -12.16
CA LEU A 317 12.17 -4.02 -12.11
C LEU A 317 11.54 -4.08 -13.50
N LEU A 318 11.73 -3.06 -14.35
CA LEU A 318 11.20 -3.08 -15.71
C LEU A 318 11.82 -4.21 -16.55
N ARG A 319 13.12 -4.47 -16.39
CA ARG A 319 13.80 -5.61 -17.03
C ARG A 319 13.27 -6.96 -16.53
N ALA A 320 13.07 -7.09 -15.21
CA ALA A 320 12.50 -8.28 -14.59
C ALA A 320 11.04 -8.50 -15.02
N HIS A 321 10.25 -7.43 -15.14
CA HIS A 321 8.88 -7.44 -15.62
C HIS A 321 8.81 -7.93 -17.07
N ALA A 322 9.57 -7.30 -17.97
CA ALA A 322 9.65 -7.68 -19.37
C ALA A 322 10.11 -9.14 -19.55
N GLY A 323 11.14 -9.56 -18.80
CA GLY A 323 11.63 -10.94 -18.79
C GLY A 323 10.58 -11.96 -18.32
N ALA A 324 9.81 -11.63 -17.28
CA ALA A 324 8.75 -12.51 -16.78
C ALA A 324 7.58 -12.60 -17.77
N VAL A 325 7.20 -11.50 -18.40
CA VAL A 325 6.12 -11.48 -19.43
C VAL A 325 6.57 -12.23 -20.69
N LYS A 326 7.82 -12.07 -21.11
CA LYS A 326 8.41 -12.86 -22.19
C LYS A 326 8.36 -14.35 -21.87
N ALA A 327 8.77 -14.75 -20.66
CA ALA A 327 8.68 -16.13 -20.20
C ALA A 327 7.23 -16.66 -20.16
N PHE A 328 6.29 -15.85 -19.66
CA PHE A 328 4.85 -16.18 -19.64
C PHE A 328 4.34 -16.53 -21.04
N ARG A 329 4.69 -15.70 -22.04
CA ARG A 329 4.31 -15.88 -23.45
C ARG A 329 5.00 -17.09 -24.08
N GLU A 330 6.31 -17.26 -23.89
CA GLU A 330 7.09 -18.38 -24.44
C GLU A 330 6.67 -19.75 -23.87
N MET A 331 6.27 -19.79 -22.60
CA MET A 331 5.75 -20.99 -21.95
C MET A 331 4.30 -21.32 -22.33
N GLY A 332 3.61 -20.44 -23.07
CA GLY A 332 2.21 -20.61 -23.43
C GLY A 332 1.28 -20.62 -22.22
N ILE A 333 1.59 -19.83 -21.20
CA ILE A 333 0.77 -19.74 -19.99
C ILE A 333 -0.60 -19.15 -20.36
N SER A 334 -1.66 -19.79 -19.90
CA SER A 334 -3.02 -19.31 -20.17
C SER A 334 -3.33 -18.10 -19.29
N GLY A 335 -3.97 -17.08 -19.85
CA GLY A 335 -4.44 -15.92 -19.11
C GLY A 335 -3.84 -14.63 -19.62
N GLU A 336 -3.83 -13.63 -18.75
CA GLU A 336 -3.32 -12.29 -19.02
C GLU A 336 -2.37 -11.85 -17.91
N ILE A 337 -1.40 -11.00 -18.26
CA ILE A 337 -0.36 -10.54 -17.35
C ILE A 337 -0.12 -9.03 -17.46
N SER A 338 0.12 -8.39 -16.31
CA SER A 338 0.53 -6.99 -16.22
C SER A 338 1.34 -6.73 -14.93
N LEU A 339 1.39 -5.49 -14.47
CA LEU A 339 1.80 -5.06 -13.13
C LEU A 339 0.75 -4.09 -12.57
N LYS A 340 0.73 -3.91 -11.25
CA LYS A 340 -0.15 -2.93 -10.60
C LYS A 340 0.61 -1.63 -10.43
N ASN A 341 0.16 -0.56 -11.07
CA ASN A 341 0.72 0.77 -10.84
C ASN A 341 0.11 1.37 -9.57
N SER A 342 0.86 2.23 -8.88
CA SER A 342 0.31 3.19 -7.93
C SER A 342 0.89 4.57 -8.17
N GLY A 343 0.19 5.56 -7.66
CA GLY A 343 0.50 6.96 -7.86
C GLY A 343 -0.74 7.74 -8.23
N ASP A 344 -0.54 9.01 -8.50
CA ASP A 344 -1.60 9.94 -8.85
C ASP A 344 -1.20 10.76 -10.07
N ILE A 345 -2.20 11.10 -10.88
CA ILE A 345 -2.04 12.11 -11.93
C ILE A 345 -1.95 13.49 -11.28
N GLY A 346 -2.83 13.75 -10.31
CA GLY A 346 -2.99 15.02 -9.64
C GLY A 346 -3.78 16.04 -10.47
N THR A 347 -4.30 17.07 -9.80
CA THR A 347 -4.97 18.21 -10.43
C THR A 347 -4.22 19.50 -10.14
N SER A 348 -4.16 20.45 -11.08
CA SER A 348 -3.52 21.74 -10.82
C SER A 348 -4.12 22.43 -9.60
N TRP A 349 -3.28 22.87 -8.66
CA TRP A 349 -3.72 23.50 -7.42
C TRP A 349 -4.46 24.83 -7.66
N ARG A 350 -3.89 25.71 -8.48
CA ARG A 350 -4.54 26.97 -8.88
C ARG A 350 -5.22 26.81 -10.23
N SER A 351 -6.48 27.20 -10.30
CA SER A 351 -7.22 27.26 -11.56
C SER A 351 -6.54 28.21 -12.56
N ASN A 352 -6.41 27.79 -13.81
CA ASN A 352 -5.77 28.54 -14.90
C ASN A 352 -4.27 28.87 -14.68
N SER A 353 -3.55 28.08 -13.88
CA SER A 353 -2.10 28.21 -13.71
C SER A 353 -1.34 27.29 -14.67
N THR A 354 -0.64 27.88 -15.65
CA THR A 354 0.25 27.13 -16.55
C THR A 354 1.37 26.44 -15.79
N GLU A 355 1.89 27.07 -14.73
CA GLU A 355 2.97 26.49 -13.91
C GLU A 355 2.50 25.24 -13.17
N ASP A 356 1.30 25.27 -12.57
CA ASP A 356 0.75 24.10 -11.87
C ASP A 356 0.37 23.00 -12.86
N ALA A 357 -0.08 23.34 -14.06
CA ALA A 357 -0.31 22.36 -15.13
C ALA A 357 1.00 21.67 -15.57
N LEU A 358 2.10 22.42 -15.68
CA LEU A 358 3.41 21.83 -15.95
C LEU A 358 3.91 20.98 -14.77
N ALA A 359 3.64 21.39 -13.53
CA ALA A 359 3.96 20.58 -12.34
C ALA A 359 3.18 19.26 -12.31
N VAL A 360 1.90 19.24 -12.74
CA VAL A 360 1.11 18.02 -12.94
C VAL A 360 1.79 17.10 -13.95
N GLU A 361 2.20 17.60 -15.13
CA GLU A 361 2.90 16.76 -16.12
C GLU A 361 4.20 16.15 -15.58
N ARG A 362 4.93 16.91 -14.75
CA ARG A 362 6.12 16.37 -14.08
C ARG A 362 5.76 15.34 -13.01
N ASN A 363 4.71 15.58 -12.22
CA ASN A 363 4.20 14.58 -11.27
C ASN A 363 3.89 13.26 -11.99
N VAL A 364 3.08 13.32 -13.05
CA VAL A 364 2.73 12.17 -13.87
C VAL A 364 3.98 11.46 -14.39
N ALA A 365 4.96 12.19 -14.92
CA ALA A 365 6.18 11.60 -15.48
C ALA A 365 7.04 10.87 -14.42
N PHE A 366 7.12 11.40 -13.20
CA PHE A 366 7.97 10.84 -12.14
C PHE A 366 7.25 9.85 -11.21
N ASP A 367 5.92 9.82 -11.20
CA ASP A 367 5.12 8.91 -10.37
C ASP A 367 4.70 7.68 -11.18
N LEU A 368 3.67 7.82 -12.02
CA LEU A 368 3.13 6.72 -12.85
C LEU A 368 3.94 6.49 -14.14
N GLY A 369 4.42 7.56 -14.76
CA GLY A 369 5.03 7.53 -16.09
C GLY A 369 6.34 6.75 -16.16
N LEU A 370 7.10 6.64 -15.06
CA LEU A 370 8.32 5.85 -15.01
C LEU A 370 8.10 4.38 -15.36
N PHE A 371 6.93 3.82 -15.05
CA PHE A 371 6.58 2.44 -15.40
C PHE A 371 5.60 2.40 -16.57
N SER A 372 4.63 3.31 -16.61
CA SER A 372 3.58 3.27 -17.63
C SER A 372 4.05 3.70 -19.02
N ASN A 373 4.95 4.69 -19.15
CA ASN A 373 5.44 5.08 -20.48
C ASN A 373 6.24 3.95 -21.15
N PRO A 374 7.25 3.33 -20.48
CA PRO A 374 7.97 2.23 -21.07
C PRO A 374 7.05 1.09 -21.52
N ILE A 375 6.09 0.69 -20.68
CA ILE A 375 5.26 -0.50 -20.94
C ILE A 375 4.20 -0.24 -22.02
N TYR A 376 3.49 0.87 -21.95
CA TYR A 376 2.26 1.05 -22.74
C TYR A 376 2.43 1.94 -23.99
N THR A 377 3.49 2.75 -24.09
CA THR A 377 3.60 3.72 -25.19
C THR A 377 4.95 3.76 -25.91
N THR A 378 6.06 3.95 -25.20
CA THR A 378 7.34 4.33 -25.83
C THR A 378 8.43 3.26 -25.79
N GLY A 379 8.36 2.27 -24.89
CA GLY A 379 9.47 1.36 -24.61
C GLY A 379 10.60 2.00 -23.82
N ASP A 380 10.49 3.28 -23.46
CA ASP A 380 11.56 4.04 -22.83
C ASP A 380 11.00 4.97 -21.74
N TRP A 381 11.88 5.51 -20.90
CA TRP A 381 11.49 6.46 -19.88
C TRP A 381 10.75 7.69 -20.45
N PRO A 382 9.87 8.36 -19.67
CA PRO A 382 9.32 9.65 -20.04
C PRO A 382 10.42 10.65 -20.40
N ASP A 383 10.20 11.47 -21.43
CA ASP A 383 11.19 12.46 -21.87
C ASP A 383 11.51 13.47 -20.76
N ILE A 384 10.50 13.93 -20.01
CA ILE A 384 10.67 14.80 -18.83
C ILE A 384 11.68 14.21 -17.83
N ALA A 385 11.62 12.89 -17.58
CA ALA A 385 12.54 12.22 -16.66
C ALA A 385 13.96 12.12 -17.25
N LYS A 386 14.09 11.78 -18.54
CA LYS A 386 15.40 11.69 -19.22
C LYS A 386 16.09 13.05 -19.34
N ASP A 387 15.33 14.10 -19.57
CA ASP A 387 15.86 15.47 -19.72
C ASP A 387 16.29 16.04 -18.37
N THR A 388 15.62 15.64 -17.27
CA THR A 388 15.95 16.07 -15.91
C THR A 388 17.09 15.25 -15.29
N LEU A 389 17.13 13.94 -15.54
CA LEU A 389 18.06 13.01 -14.87
C LEU A 389 19.17 12.55 -15.80
N PRO A 390 20.45 12.78 -15.45
CA PRO A 390 21.56 12.21 -16.20
C PRO A 390 21.57 10.68 -16.08
N ALA A 391 22.28 10.01 -16.99
CA ALA A 391 22.32 8.55 -17.08
C ALA A 391 22.91 7.87 -15.82
N GLU A 392 23.69 8.61 -15.01
CA GLU A 392 24.21 8.14 -13.72
C GLU A 392 23.12 7.99 -12.65
N TYR A 393 22.02 8.76 -12.75
CA TYR A 393 20.84 8.60 -11.90
C TYR A 393 19.87 7.64 -12.54
N LEU A 394 19.51 7.87 -13.81
CA LEU A 394 18.49 7.09 -14.53
C LEU A 394 19.16 6.26 -15.64
N PRO A 395 19.48 4.97 -15.42
CA PRO A 395 20.11 4.14 -16.44
C PRO A 395 19.29 4.12 -17.73
N ARG A 396 19.95 4.17 -18.88
CA ARG A 396 19.26 4.19 -20.18
C ARG A 396 19.09 2.76 -20.71
N PHE A 397 17.90 2.45 -21.20
CA PHE A 397 17.63 1.16 -21.83
C PHE A 397 18.38 1.03 -23.15
N THR A 398 18.88 -0.18 -23.41
CA THR A 398 19.35 -0.58 -24.74
C THR A 398 18.17 -0.74 -25.71
N ASP A 399 18.43 -0.74 -27.02
CA ASP A 399 17.36 -0.91 -28.02
C ASP A 399 16.61 -2.25 -27.87
N GLU A 400 17.31 -3.31 -27.45
CA GLU A 400 16.71 -4.60 -27.16
C GLU A 400 15.80 -4.54 -25.93
N GLU A 401 16.25 -3.88 -24.85
CA GLU A 401 15.43 -3.69 -23.65
C GLU A 401 14.18 -2.86 -23.94
N LYS A 402 14.29 -1.78 -24.72
CA LYS A 402 13.12 -0.96 -25.11
C LYS A 402 12.09 -1.79 -25.85
N LYS A 403 12.56 -2.66 -26.76
CA LYS A 403 11.70 -3.57 -27.52
C LYS A 403 11.04 -4.63 -26.64
N ASP A 404 11.78 -5.19 -25.69
CA ASP A 404 11.26 -6.22 -24.78
C ASP A 404 10.27 -5.63 -23.75
N ILE A 405 10.45 -4.38 -23.34
CA ILE A 405 9.54 -3.67 -22.41
C ILE A 405 8.27 -3.16 -23.11
N LEU A 406 8.37 -2.64 -24.33
CA LEU A 406 7.20 -2.09 -25.04
C LEU A 406 6.14 -3.19 -25.30
N GLY A 407 4.94 -3.00 -24.78
CA GLY A 407 3.84 -3.95 -24.90
C GLY A 407 3.99 -5.19 -24.01
N SER A 408 4.77 -5.10 -22.93
CA SER A 408 4.91 -6.16 -21.92
C SER A 408 3.72 -6.25 -20.94
N ALA A 409 2.54 -5.77 -21.30
CA ALA A 409 1.33 -5.90 -20.49
C ALA A 409 0.10 -6.10 -21.39
N ASP A 410 -0.83 -6.95 -20.94
CA ASP A 410 -2.06 -7.24 -21.69
C ASP A 410 -3.21 -6.29 -21.31
N PHE A 411 -3.11 -5.61 -20.16
CA PHE A 411 -4.10 -4.69 -19.60
C PHE A 411 -3.43 -3.68 -18.66
N TYR A 412 -4.11 -2.58 -18.34
CA TYR A 412 -3.64 -1.60 -17.35
C TYR A 412 -4.20 -1.91 -15.97
N ALA A 413 -3.41 -1.73 -14.91
CA ALA A 413 -3.90 -1.83 -13.54
C ALA A 413 -3.38 -0.68 -12.67
N ILE A 414 -4.24 -0.20 -11.79
CA ILE A 414 -4.00 0.95 -10.92
C ILE A 414 -4.57 0.71 -9.52
N ASP A 415 -3.76 1.01 -8.53
CA ASP A 415 -4.13 1.06 -7.12
C ASP A 415 -4.62 2.49 -6.82
N ALA A 416 -5.94 2.68 -6.96
CA ALA A 416 -6.62 3.97 -7.08
C ALA A 416 -7.21 4.41 -5.73
N TYR A 417 -6.34 4.82 -4.80
CA TYR A 417 -6.76 5.22 -3.45
C TYR A 417 -7.32 6.64 -3.38
N HIS A 418 -6.63 7.62 -3.97
CA HIS A 418 -6.99 9.04 -3.86
C HIS A 418 -6.36 9.84 -5.00
N THR A 419 -6.67 11.14 -5.06
CA THR A 419 -6.02 12.12 -5.93
C THR A 419 -5.83 13.44 -5.18
N VAL A 420 -4.75 14.17 -5.48
CA VAL A 420 -4.33 15.39 -4.78
C VAL A 420 -4.22 16.57 -5.72
N TRP A 421 -4.10 17.78 -5.15
CA TRP A 421 -3.64 18.92 -5.92
C TRP A 421 -2.11 18.92 -6.04
N VAL A 422 -1.64 19.42 -7.18
CA VAL A 422 -0.22 19.55 -7.49
C VAL A 422 0.04 21.01 -7.83
N LYS A 423 1.03 21.60 -7.17
CA LYS A 423 1.51 22.95 -7.45
C LYS A 423 2.97 22.94 -7.91
N ALA A 424 3.34 23.98 -8.66
CA ALA A 424 4.74 24.25 -8.99
C ALA A 424 5.52 24.73 -7.74
N PRO A 425 6.86 24.53 -7.70
CA PRO A 425 7.73 25.14 -6.70
C PRO A 425 7.56 26.66 -6.68
N ASP A 426 7.60 27.28 -5.49
CA ASP A 426 7.42 28.72 -5.33
C ASP A 426 8.49 29.55 -6.05
N ASP A 427 9.70 29.00 -6.24
CA ASP A 427 10.82 29.59 -6.97
C ASP A 427 10.85 29.24 -8.48
N GLY A 428 9.87 28.45 -8.93
CA GLY A 428 9.68 28.07 -10.34
C GLY A 428 10.33 26.73 -10.72
N ILE A 429 9.72 26.05 -11.71
CA ILE A 429 10.18 24.74 -12.19
C ILE A 429 11.62 24.81 -12.74
N ASP A 430 11.96 25.83 -13.53
CA ASP A 430 13.30 25.95 -14.14
C ASP A 430 14.41 26.11 -13.09
N ALA A 431 14.13 26.84 -12.00
CA ALA A 431 15.05 26.98 -10.88
C ALA A 431 15.26 25.65 -10.15
N CYS A 432 14.19 24.89 -9.93
CA CYS A 432 14.27 23.57 -9.34
C CYS A 432 15.03 22.56 -10.22
N VAL A 433 14.72 22.48 -11.53
CA VAL A 433 15.30 21.48 -12.44
C VAL A 433 16.82 21.65 -12.59
N THR A 434 17.31 22.90 -12.57
CA THR A 434 18.74 23.21 -12.70
C THR A 434 19.52 23.05 -11.39
N ASN A 435 18.85 22.86 -10.26
CA ASN A 435 19.46 22.71 -8.94
C ASN A 435 19.19 21.31 -8.37
N THR A 436 20.14 20.39 -8.53
CA THR A 436 20.05 19.02 -8.01
C THR A 436 19.99 18.92 -6.48
N SER A 437 20.31 20.01 -5.76
CA SER A 437 20.18 20.10 -4.31
C SER A 437 18.84 20.70 -3.87
N HIS A 438 17.97 21.07 -4.80
CA HIS A 438 16.63 21.56 -4.48
C HIS A 438 15.79 20.45 -3.83
N PRO A 439 15.05 20.73 -2.74
CA PRO A 439 14.31 19.69 -2.00
C PRO A 439 13.20 19.00 -2.80
N LEU A 440 12.68 19.66 -3.84
CA LEU A 440 11.69 19.09 -4.76
C LEU A 440 12.32 18.49 -6.02
N TRP A 441 13.64 18.56 -6.20
CA TRP A 441 14.29 17.88 -7.32
C TRP A 441 14.23 16.36 -7.10
N PRO A 442 13.97 15.55 -8.14
CA PRO A 442 13.89 15.90 -9.57
C PRO A 442 12.47 16.16 -10.08
N SER A 443 11.44 15.79 -9.32
CA SER A 443 10.06 15.87 -9.81
C SER A 443 9.59 17.33 -9.98
N CYS A 444 10.14 18.26 -9.20
CA CYS A 444 9.85 19.69 -9.19
C CYS A 444 8.34 19.97 -9.18
N ASN A 445 7.64 19.30 -8.27
CA ASN A 445 6.25 19.51 -7.94
C ASN A 445 6.05 19.36 -6.43
N GLU A 446 4.94 19.89 -5.92
CA GLU A 446 4.55 19.76 -4.52
C GLU A 446 3.07 19.36 -4.44
N TYR A 447 2.77 18.39 -3.58
CA TYR A 447 1.39 18.01 -3.28
C TYR A 447 0.75 18.97 -2.29
N VAL A 448 -0.49 19.32 -2.58
CA VAL A 448 -1.33 20.15 -1.72
C VAL A 448 -2.63 19.42 -1.44
N TYR A 449 -3.03 19.41 -0.18
CA TYR A 449 -4.21 18.68 0.32
C TYR A 449 -5.38 19.62 0.63
N PHE A 450 -5.34 20.84 0.07
CA PHE A 450 -6.37 21.84 0.24
C PHE A 450 -6.48 22.74 -0.99
N ASP A 451 -7.66 23.29 -1.26
CA ASP A 451 -7.89 24.15 -2.42
C ASP A 451 -7.16 25.50 -2.29
N SER A 452 -6.87 26.15 -3.43
CA SER A 452 -6.12 27.40 -3.47
C SER A 452 -6.88 28.64 -2.99
N ASP A 453 -8.21 28.59 -2.95
CA ASP A 453 -9.06 29.76 -2.78
C ASP A 453 -9.38 30.00 -1.30
N TYR A 454 -9.80 28.95 -0.59
CA TYR A 454 -10.24 29.03 0.81
C TYR A 454 -9.55 28.02 1.74
N GLY A 455 -8.87 27.01 1.19
CA GLY A 455 -8.15 26.00 1.98
C GLY A 455 -9.02 24.87 2.52
N TRP A 456 -10.11 24.53 1.83
CA TRP A 456 -10.88 23.31 2.05
C TRP A 456 -10.07 22.09 1.62
N SER A 457 -10.10 21.05 2.43
CA SER A 457 -9.47 19.77 2.11
C SER A 457 -10.13 19.10 0.88
N ALA A 458 -9.39 18.24 0.17
CA ALA A 458 -9.85 17.57 -1.05
C ALA A 458 -10.97 16.57 -0.75
N GLY A 459 -10.98 16.00 0.45
CA GLY A 459 -12.03 15.12 0.90
C GLY A 459 -11.89 14.68 2.37
N PRO A 460 -12.86 13.91 2.88
CA PRO A 460 -12.79 13.40 4.23
C PRO A 460 -11.52 12.56 4.46
N ALA A 461 -10.65 13.01 5.36
CA ALA A 461 -9.49 12.25 5.81
C ALA A 461 -9.89 11.24 6.90
N ALA A 462 -9.16 10.12 6.96
CA ALA A 462 -9.29 9.12 8.02
C ALA A 462 -8.75 9.58 9.40
N GLY A 463 -8.42 10.87 9.54
CA GLY A 463 -7.98 11.50 10.76
C GLY A 463 -6.92 12.58 10.50
N PRO A 464 -6.61 13.42 11.50
CA PRO A 464 -5.61 14.49 11.36
C PRO A 464 -4.22 14.00 10.93
N GLN A 465 -3.91 12.73 11.20
CA GLN A 465 -2.63 12.09 10.89
C GLN A 465 -2.64 11.41 9.52
N ALA A 466 -3.82 11.08 8.96
CA ALA A 466 -3.98 10.45 7.65
C ALA A 466 -4.45 11.47 6.60
N TYR A 467 -4.00 12.73 6.71
CA TYR A 467 -4.38 13.82 5.81
C TYR A 467 -3.93 13.59 4.35
N SER A 468 -3.00 12.66 4.13
CA SER A 468 -2.56 12.26 2.79
C SER A 468 -3.45 11.20 2.14
N VAL A 469 -4.42 10.63 2.87
CA VAL A 469 -5.33 9.58 2.38
C VAL A 469 -6.76 10.09 2.56
N GLU A 470 -7.13 11.04 1.72
CA GLU A 470 -8.46 11.63 1.69
C GLU A 470 -9.36 10.85 0.73
N ALA A 471 -10.63 10.68 1.11
CA ALA A 471 -11.64 10.11 0.23
C ALA A 471 -11.99 11.13 -0.86
N THR A 472 -11.50 10.91 -2.08
CA THR A 472 -11.69 11.81 -3.23
C THR A 472 -12.45 11.10 -4.36
N PRO A 473 -13.75 10.78 -4.18
CA PRO A 473 -14.51 10.02 -5.16
C PRO A 473 -14.65 10.78 -6.48
N VAL A 474 -15.05 12.05 -6.46
CA VAL A 474 -15.32 12.80 -7.71
C VAL A 474 -14.10 12.88 -8.62
N PRO A 475 -12.89 13.27 -8.15
CA PRO A 475 -11.74 13.34 -9.04
C PRO A 475 -11.11 11.97 -9.38
N ILE A 476 -11.51 10.86 -8.75
CA ILE A 476 -11.07 9.51 -9.17
C ILE A 476 -11.52 9.18 -10.60
N ARG A 477 -12.74 9.59 -10.98
CA ARG A 477 -13.28 9.40 -12.33
C ARG A 477 -12.43 10.12 -13.37
N THR A 478 -12.05 11.36 -13.08
CA THR A 478 -11.15 12.15 -13.93
C THR A 478 -9.77 11.49 -14.05
N MET A 479 -9.22 11.00 -12.93
CA MET A 479 -7.93 10.29 -12.93
C MET A 479 -7.98 9.03 -13.80
N LEU A 480 -9.01 8.19 -13.67
CA LEU A 480 -9.17 6.96 -14.46
C LEU A 480 -9.28 7.26 -15.96
N LYS A 481 -10.00 8.33 -16.32
CA LYS A 481 -10.10 8.81 -17.68
C LYS A 481 -8.76 9.32 -18.23
N ASP A 482 -8.00 10.09 -17.44
CA ASP A 482 -6.70 10.60 -17.88
C ASP A 482 -5.67 9.49 -18.02
N ILE A 483 -5.64 8.53 -17.08
CA ILE A 483 -4.82 7.31 -17.19
C ILE A 483 -5.13 6.58 -18.51
N HIS A 484 -6.41 6.37 -18.84
CA HIS A 484 -6.79 5.68 -20.08
C HIS A 484 -6.42 6.50 -21.33
N SER A 485 -6.48 7.82 -21.27
CA SER A 485 -6.08 8.71 -22.36
C SER A 485 -4.56 8.67 -22.62
N ARG A 486 -3.75 8.64 -21.55
CA ARG A 486 -2.27 8.63 -21.62
C ARG A 486 -1.71 7.26 -21.99
N TRP A 487 -2.29 6.21 -21.43
CA TRP A 487 -1.86 4.82 -21.62
C TRP A 487 -3.05 3.96 -22.06
N PRO A 488 -3.48 4.09 -23.33
CA PRO A 488 -4.65 3.40 -23.84
C PRO A 488 -4.48 1.89 -23.76
N SER A 489 -5.45 1.24 -23.16
CA SER A 489 -5.53 -0.20 -23.00
C SER A 489 -6.97 -0.67 -23.19
N ASN A 490 -7.16 -1.87 -23.73
CA ASN A 490 -8.50 -2.41 -23.98
C ASN A 490 -9.21 -2.91 -22.70
N LYS A 491 -8.47 -2.95 -21.59
CA LYS A 491 -8.91 -3.46 -20.30
C LYS A 491 -8.16 -2.75 -19.19
N MET A 492 -8.88 -2.38 -18.14
CA MET A 492 -8.35 -1.80 -16.93
C MET A 492 -8.86 -2.55 -15.69
N TYR A 493 -8.00 -2.76 -14.70
CA TYR A 493 -8.39 -3.15 -13.35
C TYR A 493 -8.08 -2.04 -12.37
N VAL A 494 -9.05 -1.70 -11.51
CA VAL A 494 -8.74 -0.99 -10.26
C VAL A 494 -8.27 -2.05 -9.29
N SER A 495 -6.96 -2.29 -9.28
CA SER A 495 -6.33 -3.45 -8.66
C SER A 495 -6.30 -3.38 -7.14
N GLU A 496 -6.43 -2.18 -6.57
CA GLU A 496 -6.62 -1.88 -5.15
C GLU A 496 -7.33 -0.52 -5.00
N PHE A 497 -8.28 -0.43 -4.07
CA PHE A 497 -8.81 0.83 -3.56
C PHE A 497 -9.39 0.57 -2.18
N GLY A 498 -9.17 1.49 -1.26
CA GLY A 498 -9.49 1.27 0.14
C GLY A 498 -9.46 2.54 0.96
N ALA A 499 -10.16 2.51 2.09
CA ALA A 499 -10.15 3.59 3.04
C ALA A 499 -9.96 3.08 4.46
N VAL A 500 -9.39 3.97 5.26
CA VAL A 500 -9.13 3.73 6.66
C VAL A 500 -10.28 4.30 7.45
N GLU A 501 -10.81 3.52 8.38
CA GLU A 501 -11.79 4.04 9.32
C GLU A 501 -11.09 4.80 10.46
N PRO A 502 -11.46 6.07 10.70
CA PRO A 502 -10.96 6.80 11.85
C PRO A 502 -11.44 6.10 13.14
N PHE A 503 -10.58 6.07 14.15
CA PHE A 503 -10.91 5.59 15.50
C PHE A 503 -11.08 4.07 15.72
N ASP A 504 -10.66 3.22 14.78
CA ASP A 504 -10.62 1.75 14.92
C ASP A 504 -9.44 1.25 15.79
N TYR A 505 -9.24 1.80 17.00
CA TYR A 505 -8.10 1.50 17.89
C TYR A 505 -8.27 0.22 18.75
N PRO A 506 -7.16 -0.36 19.26
CA PRO A 506 -7.24 -1.42 20.27
C PRO A 506 -8.06 -0.99 21.49
N GLY A 507 -9.04 -1.81 21.88
CA GLY A 507 -9.95 -1.54 23.00
C GLY A 507 -11.20 -0.74 22.61
N THR A 508 -11.37 -0.33 21.35
CA THR A 508 -12.64 0.17 20.84
C THR A 508 -13.69 -0.92 20.89
N ASP A 509 -14.92 -0.57 21.31
CA ASP A 509 -16.04 -1.51 21.32
C ASP A 509 -16.32 -2.07 19.92
N ILE A 510 -16.48 -3.39 19.82
CA ILE A 510 -16.67 -4.08 18.54
C ILE A 510 -17.88 -3.57 17.76
N SER A 511 -18.94 -3.07 18.43
CA SER A 511 -20.10 -2.49 17.75
C SER A 511 -19.74 -1.20 16.99
N LEU A 512 -18.77 -0.42 17.48
CA LEU A 512 -18.28 0.78 16.82
C LEU A 512 -17.34 0.42 15.67
N VAL A 513 -16.42 -0.54 15.88
CA VAL A 513 -15.52 -1.05 14.83
C VAL A 513 -16.29 -1.60 13.63
N LYS A 514 -17.36 -2.36 13.90
CA LYS A 514 -18.23 -2.91 12.85
C LYS A 514 -19.00 -1.85 12.08
N ASN A 515 -19.22 -0.67 12.66
CA ASN A 515 -19.98 0.41 12.05
C ASN A 515 -19.05 1.42 11.37
N ASP A 516 -18.28 0.95 10.39
CA ASP A 516 -17.25 1.69 9.66
C ASP A 516 -17.83 2.57 8.55
N VAL A 517 -18.34 3.73 8.97
CA VAL A 517 -19.11 4.66 8.14
C VAL A 517 -18.26 5.29 7.04
N LEU A 518 -17.05 5.76 7.36
CA LEU A 518 -16.21 6.44 6.38
C LEU A 518 -15.80 5.48 5.26
N ARG A 519 -15.34 4.28 5.61
CA ARG A 519 -14.99 3.21 4.66
C ARG A 519 -16.19 2.79 3.82
N THR A 520 -17.37 2.66 4.42
CA THR A 520 -18.61 2.33 3.68
C THR A 520 -18.91 3.40 2.63
N ASN A 521 -18.89 4.68 3.01
CA ASN A 521 -19.15 5.77 2.06
C ASN A 521 -18.08 5.88 0.98
N PHE A 522 -16.80 5.67 1.32
CA PHE A 522 -15.71 5.64 0.37
C PHE A 522 -15.98 4.60 -0.73
N PHE A 523 -16.23 3.34 -0.35
CA PHE A 523 -16.46 2.28 -1.32
C PHE A 523 -17.65 2.56 -2.23
N LEU A 524 -18.79 2.97 -1.65
CA LEU A 524 -20.01 3.22 -2.42
C LEU A 524 -19.87 4.39 -3.39
N THR A 525 -19.17 5.46 -2.98
CA THR A 525 -18.95 6.62 -3.87
C THR A 525 -17.94 6.31 -4.97
N TYR A 526 -16.84 5.60 -4.66
CA TYR A 526 -15.85 5.18 -5.65
C TYR A 526 -16.45 4.22 -6.68
N LEU A 527 -17.26 3.25 -6.23
CA LEU A 527 -17.94 2.32 -7.13
C LEU A 527 -18.96 3.02 -8.04
N GLY A 528 -19.68 4.02 -7.52
CA GLY A 528 -20.55 4.87 -8.34
C GLY A 528 -19.79 5.63 -9.42
N GLU A 529 -18.63 6.20 -9.07
CA GLU A 529 -17.76 6.92 -10.02
C GLU A 529 -17.10 5.98 -11.04
N MET A 530 -16.71 4.76 -10.64
CA MET A 530 -16.23 3.73 -11.57
C MET A 530 -17.33 3.30 -12.54
N LEU A 531 -18.56 3.08 -12.05
CA LEU A 531 -19.70 2.74 -12.91
C LEU A 531 -19.98 3.86 -13.91
N THR A 532 -19.92 5.10 -13.46
CA THR A 532 -20.08 6.27 -14.33
C THR A 532 -18.93 6.41 -15.32
N SER A 533 -17.69 6.12 -14.93
CA SER A 533 -16.52 6.07 -15.82
C SER A 533 -16.69 5.05 -16.95
N ILE A 534 -17.27 3.89 -16.65
CA ILE A 534 -17.55 2.84 -17.63
C ILE A 534 -18.61 3.30 -18.64
N HIS A 535 -19.74 3.84 -18.16
CA HIS A 535 -20.91 4.12 -19.01
C HIS A 535 -20.85 5.46 -19.73
N GLU A 536 -20.25 6.49 -19.13
CA GLU A 536 -20.24 7.85 -19.67
C GLU A 536 -18.91 8.22 -20.33
N ASP A 537 -17.78 7.74 -19.78
CA ASP A 537 -16.44 8.06 -20.31
C ASP A 537 -15.83 6.95 -21.17
N GLY A 538 -16.42 5.75 -21.16
CA GLY A 538 -15.94 4.61 -21.94
C GLY A 538 -14.64 3.99 -21.41
N VAL A 539 -14.28 4.23 -20.14
CA VAL A 539 -13.09 3.61 -19.54
C VAL A 539 -13.35 2.10 -19.39
N PRO A 540 -12.47 1.22 -19.90
CA PRO A 540 -12.74 -0.21 -19.99
C PRO A 540 -12.43 -0.96 -18.68
N ILE A 541 -13.03 -0.52 -17.56
CA ILE A 541 -12.84 -1.12 -16.24
C ILE A 541 -13.53 -2.49 -16.19
N GLN A 542 -12.77 -3.55 -15.91
CA GLN A 542 -13.25 -4.95 -15.88
C GLN A 542 -13.19 -5.58 -14.48
N GLY A 543 -12.74 -4.85 -13.48
CA GLY A 543 -12.72 -5.32 -12.11
C GLY A 543 -12.26 -4.26 -11.13
N ALA A 544 -12.67 -4.42 -9.89
CA ALA A 544 -12.32 -3.56 -8.77
C ALA A 544 -12.07 -4.42 -7.54
N PHE A 545 -10.94 -4.20 -6.87
CA PHE A 545 -10.49 -5.01 -5.75
C PHE A 545 -10.37 -4.17 -4.48
N ALA A 546 -11.19 -4.48 -3.48
CA ALA A 546 -11.17 -3.75 -2.22
C ALA A 546 -9.89 -4.07 -1.42
N TRP A 547 -9.08 -3.05 -1.16
CA TRP A 547 -8.01 -3.11 -0.16
C TRP A 547 -8.58 -2.75 1.21
N SER A 548 -8.74 -3.70 2.13
CA SER A 548 -8.33 -5.10 2.04
C SER A 548 -9.45 -6.04 2.47
N MET A 549 -9.28 -7.32 2.15
CA MET A 549 -10.18 -8.38 2.60
C MET A 549 -10.41 -8.37 4.13
N ILE A 550 -9.36 -8.01 4.88
CA ILE A 550 -9.22 -8.24 6.31
C ILE A 550 -8.19 -7.27 6.90
N ASP A 551 -8.40 -6.84 8.15
CA ASP A 551 -7.41 -6.05 8.89
C ASP A 551 -6.09 -6.83 8.91
N ASN A 552 -4.98 -6.18 8.55
CA ASN A 552 -3.69 -6.83 8.33
C ASN A 552 -2.52 -5.97 8.85
N ALA A 553 -1.27 -6.45 8.68
CA ALA A 553 -0.07 -5.71 9.02
C ALA A 553 0.31 -4.70 7.93
N GLU A 554 0.08 -3.41 8.17
CA GLU A 554 0.29 -2.34 7.19
C GLU A 554 1.75 -1.85 7.20
N TRP A 555 2.67 -2.70 6.73
CA TRP A 555 4.08 -2.35 6.54
C TRP A 555 4.76 -1.79 7.81
N LEU A 556 5.29 -0.56 7.76
CA LEU A 556 5.94 0.11 8.89
C LEU A 556 4.96 0.57 9.97
N LEU A 557 3.66 0.39 9.76
CA LEU A 557 2.64 0.69 10.76
C LEU A 557 2.33 -0.47 11.68
N GLY A 558 2.61 -1.68 11.23
CA GLY A 558 2.28 -2.89 11.98
C GLY A 558 0.79 -3.21 11.95
N THR A 559 0.32 -3.93 12.96
CA THR A 559 -1.07 -4.42 13.07
C THR A 559 -1.99 -3.50 13.88
N SER A 560 -1.42 -2.51 14.58
CA SER A 560 -2.19 -1.57 15.40
C SER A 560 -2.71 -0.39 14.58
N ALA A 561 -3.94 -0.01 14.88
CA ALA A 561 -4.60 1.12 14.25
C ALA A 561 -4.24 2.47 14.88
N ARG A 562 -3.07 2.63 15.50
CA ARG A 562 -2.71 3.90 16.12
C ARG A 562 -2.23 4.90 15.04
N CYS A 563 -3.16 5.62 14.44
CA CYS A 563 -2.89 6.87 13.71
C CYS A 563 -2.22 7.89 14.66
N VAL A 564 -0.89 7.93 14.71
CA VAL A 564 -0.15 8.89 15.55
C VAL A 564 0.88 9.63 14.73
N LEU A 565 0.92 10.94 14.96
CA LEU A 565 1.74 11.94 14.28
C LEU A 565 3.22 11.52 14.20
N ILE A 566 3.71 11.18 13.01
CA ILE A 566 5.14 11.27 12.69
C ILE A 566 5.31 12.63 12.03
N VAL A 567 6.14 13.50 12.62
CA VAL A 567 6.58 14.73 11.95
C VAL A 567 7.74 14.32 11.04
N PRO A 568 7.58 14.27 9.70
CA PRO A 568 8.70 13.96 8.83
C PRO A 568 9.61 15.18 8.77
N SER A 569 10.68 15.15 9.55
CA SER A 569 11.87 15.94 9.24
C SER A 569 12.64 15.18 8.17
N LEU A 570 12.15 15.22 6.92
CA LEU A 570 12.83 14.95 5.64
C LEU A 570 11.76 14.67 4.57
N ASN A 571 11.65 15.57 3.59
CA ASN A 571 10.68 15.60 2.48
C ASN A 571 10.79 14.45 1.46
N ILE A 572 11.15 13.22 1.86
CA ILE A 572 11.35 12.13 0.90
C ILE A 572 10.48 10.89 1.19
N LEU A 573 9.77 10.80 2.32
CA LEU A 573 9.01 9.59 2.62
C LEU A 573 7.62 9.85 3.16
N LYS A 574 6.66 9.53 2.27
CA LYS A 574 5.23 9.40 2.50
C LYS A 574 5.02 8.40 3.65
N SER A 575 4.80 8.90 4.87
CA SER A 575 4.43 8.07 6.02
C SER A 575 2.93 7.82 5.96
N TRP A 576 2.55 6.59 5.66
CA TRP A 576 1.25 6.03 6.03
C TRP A 576 1.19 6.05 7.56
N HIS A 577 0.04 6.34 8.16
CA HIS A 577 -0.17 6.40 9.63
C HIS A 577 -1.04 5.21 10.05
N GLY A 578 -0.94 4.67 11.28
CA GLY A 578 -1.46 3.33 11.67
C GLY A 578 -2.93 3.04 11.35
N CYS A 579 -3.19 2.31 10.26
CA CYS A 579 -4.50 2.29 9.61
C CYS A 579 -5.01 0.87 9.38
N ARG A 580 -6.24 0.59 9.81
CA ARG A 580 -6.95 -0.64 9.44
C ARG A 580 -7.67 -0.44 8.12
N PHE A 581 -7.34 -1.23 7.10
CA PHE A 581 -7.97 -1.20 5.78
C PHE A 581 -9.06 -2.26 5.59
N GLY A 582 -9.13 -3.25 6.47
CA GLY A 582 -9.99 -4.41 6.29
C GLY A 582 -11.47 -4.09 6.29
N ILE A 583 -12.19 -4.68 5.33
CA ILE A 583 -13.66 -4.79 5.37
C ILE A 583 -14.12 -5.81 6.43
N GLN A 584 -13.17 -6.57 6.98
CA GLN A 584 -13.36 -7.46 8.11
C GLN A 584 -12.38 -7.10 9.23
N HIS A 585 -12.89 -7.06 10.45
CA HIS A 585 -12.10 -6.89 11.67
C HIS A 585 -11.36 -8.18 12.02
N VAL A 586 -10.13 -8.04 12.51
CA VAL A 586 -9.37 -9.11 13.17
C VAL A 586 -9.12 -8.77 14.63
N ASP A 587 -9.53 -9.67 15.51
CA ASP A 587 -9.02 -9.69 16.87
C ASP A 587 -7.67 -10.42 16.86
N TYR A 588 -6.56 -9.68 16.89
CA TYR A 588 -5.21 -10.26 16.85
C TYR A 588 -4.86 -11.13 18.07
N THR A 589 -5.69 -11.16 19.11
CA THR A 589 -5.51 -12.07 20.26
C THR A 589 -6.12 -13.44 19.98
N THR A 590 -7.31 -13.47 19.38
CA THR A 590 -8.08 -14.71 19.15
C THR A 590 -8.02 -15.21 17.70
N LEU A 591 -7.56 -14.34 16.79
CA LEU A 591 -7.59 -14.47 15.34
C LEU A 591 -9.01 -14.58 14.76
N GLU A 592 -10.04 -14.17 15.51
CA GLU A 592 -11.42 -14.18 15.03
C GLU A 592 -11.67 -13.06 14.01
N ARG A 593 -12.40 -13.40 12.93
CA ARG A 593 -12.82 -12.45 11.88
C ARG A 593 -14.27 -12.03 12.07
N THR A 594 -14.51 -10.72 12.04
CA THR A 594 -15.87 -10.15 12.10
C THR A 594 -16.15 -9.22 10.91
N TYR A 595 -17.28 -9.40 10.22
CA TYR A 595 -17.67 -8.48 9.13
C TYR A 595 -17.96 -7.08 9.67
N LYS A 596 -17.44 -6.06 8.97
CA LYS A 596 -17.82 -4.67 9.15
C LYS A 596 -18.97 -4.32 8.19
N ARG A 597 -19.60 -3.15 8.37
CA ARG A 597 -20.69 -2.66 7.52
C ARG A 597 -20.24 -2.58 6.07
N SER A 598 -19.03 -2.09 5.82
CA SER A 598 -18.48 -1.96 4.46
C SER A 598 -18.51 -3.28 3.67
N ALA A 599 -18.18 -4.43 4.29
CA ALA A 599 -18.25 -5.73 3.63
C ALA A 599 -19.66 -6.06 3.11
N LEU A 600 -20.68 -5.81 3.94
CA LEU A 600 -22.07 -6.10 3.59
C LEU A 600 -22.61 -5.10 2.55
N SER A 601 -22.20 -3.84 2.63
CA SER A 601 -22.56 -2.82 1.64
C SER A 601 -21.92 -3.06 0.27
N LEU A 602 -20.66 -3.53 0.24
CA LEU A 602 -20.01 -3.99 -0.99
C LEU A 602 -20.79 -5.16 -1.60
N ALA A 603 -21.07 -6.20 -0.80
CA ALA A 603 -21.83 -7.37 -1.26
C ALA A 603 -23.19 -6.96 -1.88
N GLU A 604 -23.96 -6.11 -1.19
CA GLU A 604 -25.26 -5.62 -1.69
C GLU A 604 -25.11 -4.80 -2.99
N PHE A 605 -24.10 -3.94 -3.09
CA PHE A 605 -23.84 -3.17 -4.31
C PHE A 605 -23.55 -4.10 -5.48
N PHE A 606 -22.64 -5.07 -5.33
CA PHE A 606 -22.27 -5.93 -6.45
C PHE A 606 -23.38 -6.89 -6.86
N GLU A 607 -24.12 -7.45 -5.91
CA GLU A 607 -25.27 -8.30 -6.20
C GLU A 607 -26.31 -7.60 -7.11
N SER A 608 -26.54 -6.30 -6.92
CA SER A 608 -27.50 -5.54 -7.72
C SER A 608 -26.95 -4.99 -9.04
N HIS A 609 -25.62 -4.87 -9.18
CA HIS A 609 -24.99 -4.20 -10.33
C HIS A 609 -24.28 -5.15 -11.30
N LEU A 610 -24.02 -6.40 -10.92
CA LEU A 610 -23.49 -7.41 -11.84
C LEU A 610 -24.53 -7.78 -12.91
N GLN A 611 -24.08 -7.97 -14.16
CA GLN A 611 -24.90 -8.59 -15.20
C GLN A 611 -25.04 -10.09 -14.92
N GLN A 612 -26.27 -10.59 -14.91
CA GLN A 612 -26.59 -12.02 -14.78
C GLN A 612 -26.21 -12.82 -16.03
#